data_AF-A0A117RU49-F1
#
_entry.id   AF-A0A117RU49-F1
#
_cell.length_a   1.000
_cell.length_b   1.000
_cell.length_c   1.000
_cell.angle_alpha   90.00
_cell.angle_beta   90.00
_cell.angle_gamma   90.00
#
_symmetry.space_group_name_H-M   'P 1'
#
loop_
_entity.id
_entity.type
_entity.pdbx_description
1 polymer ?
#
loop_
_entity_poly.entity_id
_entity_poly.type
_entity_poly.pdbx_seq_one_letter_code
_entity_poly.pdbx_strand_id
1 'polypeptide(L)'
;MAVMTEELVPALEDVRQAHAAVLDRFRADATVTPPGPYRQMLERQAAEVQIGVQCVERRERVLHPLGVLGIAASVTRSVSHGVVRTAMLPVTVASKVVRGVLPGGGLANPRQQLRNAEDEYAAAARALAACRAGEALAEQVDDQRTADLLGFLRRQDEQLMEELEDSLAGHARAVAASANSFGPREGGNGGLGGAATQTIRHVFDRARNVAERGIGRARGADEGVGAGNARARPHGRGGPGSGQAGGGSAHSRVQATQHGPDREGCAHLPVWT
;
A
#
# COMPACT_ATOMS: atom_id res chain seq x y z
N MET A 1 -16.78 -22.46 2.39
CA MET A 1 -15.37 -22.03 2.22
C MET A 1 -15.12 -21.37 0.86
N ALA A 2 -15.82 -21.75 -0.22
CA ALA A 2 -15.61 -21.14 -1.56
C ALA A 2 -16.03 -19.65 -1.69
N VAL A 3 -16.98 -19.16 -0.88
CA VAL A 3 -17.48 -17.77 -0.97
C VAL A 3 -16.43 -16.76 -0.49
N MET A 4 -15.56 -17.13 0.45
CA MET A 4 -14.56 -16.22 1.03
C MET A 4 -13.37 -15.98 0.07
N THR A 5 -13.03 -16.97 -0.75
CA THR A 5 -12.01 -16.83 -1.81
C THR A 5 -12.45 -15.92 -2.96
N GLU A 6 -13.76 -15.66 -3.10
CA GLU A 6 -14.29 -14.77 -4.14
C GLU A 6 -13.99 -13.30 -3.87
N GLU A 7 -13.81 -12.89 -2.61
CA GLU A 7 -13.52 -11.50 -2.20
C GLU A 7 -12.01 -11.21 -2.20
N LEU A 8 -11.16 -12.23 -2.05
CA LEU A 8 -9.70 -12.05 -2.01
C LEU A 8 -9.11 -11.72 -3.38
N VAL A 9 -9.68 -12.26 -4.47
CA VAL A 9 -9.20 -11.98 -5.83
C VAL A 9 -9.37 -10.51 -6.21
N PRO A 10 -10.57 -9.89 -6.06
CA PRO A 10 -10.73 -8.44 -6.26
C PRO A 10 -9.76 -7.60 -5.41
N ALA A 11 -9.51 -7.99 -4.15
CA ALA A 11 -8.57 -7.27 -3.29
C ALA A 11 -7.12 -7.32 -3.82
N LEU A 12 -6.69 -8.47 -4.36
CA LEU A 12 -5.37 -8.58 -5.01
C LEU A 12 -5.29 -7.78 -6.31
N GLU A 13 -6.37 -7.74 -7.09
CA GLU A 13 -6.46 -6.89 -8.28
C GLU A 13 -6.33 -5.40 -7.90
N ASP A 14 -6.99 -4.96 -6.83
CA ASP A 14 -6.88 -3.59 -6.32
C ASP A 14 -5.45 -3.24 -5.88
N VAL A 15 -4.78 -4.15 -5.15
CA VAL A 15 -3.36 -3.98 -4.77
C VAL A 15 -2.48 -3.87 -6.01
N ARG A 16 -2.67 -4.77 -7.00
CA ARG A 16 -1.92 -4.77 -8.25
C ARG A 16 -2.11 -3.46 -9.03
N GLN A 17 -3.35 -3.00 -9.16
CA GLN A 17 -3.66 -1.74 -9.84
C GLN A 17 -3.06 -0.53 -9.12
N ALA A 18 -3.09 -0.51 -7.79
CA ALA A 18 -2.51 0.58 -7.00
C ALA A 18 -0.97 0.63 -7.16
N HIS A 19 -0.29 -0.52 -7.09
CA HIS A 19 1.17 -0.58 -7.32
C HIS A 19 1.56 -0.27 -8.77
N ALA A 20 0.76 -0.70 -9.75
CA ALA A 20 0.97 -0.33 -11.14
C ALA A 20 0.87 1.20 -11.34
N ALA A 21 -0.08 1.86 -10.67
CA ALA A 21 -0.18 3.32 -10.70
C ALA A 21 1.04 4.02 -10.10
N VAL A 22 1.60 3.49 -9.01
CA VAL A 22 2.87 3.97 -8.43
C VAL A 22 4.02 3.81 -9.43
N LEU A 23 4.14 2.62 -10.04
CA LEU A 23 5.17 2.32 -11.03
C LEU A 23 5.11 3.26 -12.25
N ASP A 24 3.93 3.44 -12.81
CA ASP A 24 3.71 4.32 -13.95
C ASP A 24 4.05 5.77 -13.60
N ARG A 25 3.69 6.20 -12.39
CA ARG A 25 3.99 7.55 -11.90
C ARG A 25 5.50 7.77 -11.75
N PHE A 26 6.21 6.87 -11.08
CA PHE A 26 7.67 7.00 -10.91
C PHE A 26 8.41 6.97 -12.23
N ARG A 27 7.99 6.13 -13.17
CA ARG A 27 8.59 6.11 -14.52
C ARG A 27 8.33 7.43 -15.25
N ALA A 28 7.10 7.93 -15.23
CA ALA A 28 6.75 9.20 -15.85
C ALA A 28 7.57 10.36 -15.26
N ASP A 29 7.64 10.47 -13.93
CA ASP A 29 8.36 11.55 -13.27
C ASP A 29 9.88 11.43 -13.41
N ALA A 30 10.44 10.22 -13.42
CA ALA A 30 11.86 10.00 -13.71
C ALA A 30 12.25 10.48 -15.13
N THR A 31 11.35 10.40 -16.12
CA THR A 31 11.65 10.87 -17.48
C THR A 31 11.79 12.39 -17.59
N VAL A 32 11.04 13.13 -16.77
CA VAL A 32 11.04 14.61 -16.78
C VAL A 32 11.95 15.22 -15.73
N THR A 33 12.39 14.42 -14.75
CA THR A 33 13.30 14.85 -13.69
C THR A 33 14.74 14.88 -14.20
N PRO A 34 15.50 15.98 -14.01
CA PRO A 34 16.91 16.03 -14.35
C PRO A 34 17.73 14.95 -13.61
N PRO A 35 18.86 14.46 -14.18
CA PRO A 35 19.74 13.54 -13.48
C PRO A 35 20.17 14.05 -12.09
N GLY A 36 20.01 13.23 -11.07
CA GLY A 36 20.35 13.56 -9.69
C GLY A 36 19.83 12.52 -8.68
N PRO A 37 20.06 12.74 -7.37
CA PRO A 37 19.68 11.79 -6.32
C PRO A 37 18.19 11.45 -6.29
N TYR A 38 17.32 12.43 -6.51
CA TYR A 38 15.86 12.21 -6.53
C TYR A 38 15.42 11.33 -7.70
N ARG A 39 15.95 11.57 -8.91
CA ARG A 39 15.69 10.68 -10.05
C ARG A 39 16.17 9.25 -9.80
N GLN A 40 17.36 9.08 -9.22
CA GLN A 40 17.89 7.75 -8.88
C GLN A 40 17.01 7.05 -7.85
N MET A 41 16.48 7.78 -6.86
CA MET A 41 15.49 7.25 -5.91
C MET A 41 14.22 6.80 -6.65
N LEU A 42 13.65 7.60 -7.56
CA LEU A 42 12.46 7.19 -8.34
C LEU A 42 12.72 5.93 -9.18
N GLU A 43 13.87 5.84 -9.85
CA GLU A 43 14.24 4.68 -10.67
C GLU A 43 14.43 3.42 -9.82
N ARG A 44 15.07 3.54 -8.65
CA ARG A 44 15.21 2.46 -7.67
C ARG A 44 13.85 1.98 -7.17
N GLN A 45 13.01 2.91 -6.70
CA GLN A 45 11.67 2.60 -6.19
C GLN A 45 10.77 1.98 -7.28
N ALA A 46 10.88 2.44 -8.53
CA ALA A 46 10.17 1.81 -9.65
C ALA A 46 10.58 0.35 -9.86
N ALA A 47 11.86 0.01 -9.71
CA ALA A 47 12.31 -1.39 -9.81
C ALA A 47 11.77 -2.24 -8.66
N GLU A 48 11.76 -1.72 -7.43
CA GLU A 48 11.23 -2.41 -6.24
C GLU A 48 9.72 -2.64 -6.35
N VAL A 49 8.95 -1.61 -6.69
CA VAL A 49 7.49 -1.70 -6.90
C VAL A 49 7.15 -2.69 -8.03
N GLN A 50 7.96 -2.73 -9.10
CA GLN A 50 7.77 -3.69 -10.19
C GLN A 50 7.90 -5.14 -9.72
N ILE A 51 8.84 -5.43 -8.81
CA ILE A 51 8.97 -6.77 -8.20
C ILE A 51 7.71 -7.09 -7.40
N GLY A 52 7.19 -6.12 -6.63
CA GLY A 52 5.94 -6.25 -5.87
C GLY A 52 4.73 -6.60 -6.76
N VAL A 53 4.55 -5.88 -7.88
CA VAL A 53 3.49 -6.16 -8.87
C VAL A 53 3.58 -7.60 -9.38
N GLN A 54 4.77 -8.07 -9.74
CA GLN A 54 4.96 -9.45 -10.23
C GLN A 54 4.67 -10.51 -9.16
N CYS A 55 4.95 -10.21 -7.88
CA CYS A 55 4.60 -11.08 -6.76
C CYS A 55 3.08 -11.21 -6.61
N VAL A 56 2.35 -10.09 -6.69
CA VAL A 56 0.88 -10.09 -6.63
C VAL A 56 0.28 -10.83 -7.82
N GLU A 57 0.74 -10.58 -9.05
CA GLU A 57 0.27 -11.29 -10.25
C GLU A 57 0.50 -12.81 -10.19
N ARG A 58 1.62 -13.24 -9.62
CA ARG A 58 1.87 -14.67 -9.38
C ARG A 58 0.89 -15.23 -8.36
N ARG A 59 0.58 -14.48 -7.30
CA ARG A 59 -0.38 -14.91 -6.29
C ARG A 59 -1.80 -15.00 -6.84
N GLU A 60 -2.22 -14.00 -7.62
CA GLU A 60 -3.51 -13.94 -8.31
C GLU A 60 -3.69 -15.19 -9.21
N ARG A 61 -2.68 -15.55 -10.01
CA ARG A 61 -2.70 -16.76 -10.85
C ARG A 61 -2.81 -18.08 -10.08
N VAL A 62 -2.28 -18.15 -8.86
CA VAL A 62 -2.41 -19.34 -8.01
C VAL A 62 -3.82 -19.47 -7.45
N LEU A 63 -4.46 -18.34 -7.10
CA LEU A 63 -5.84 -18.32 -6.61
C LEU A 63 -6.87 -18.45 -7.73
N HIS A 64 -6.50 -18.05 -8.95
CA HIS A 64 -7.31 -18.19 -10.16
C HIS A 64 -6.61 -19.11 -11.17
N PRO A 65 -6.49 -20.43 -10.90
CA PRO A 65 -5.97 -21.36 -11.89
C PRO A 65 -6.91 -21.30 -13.09
N LEU A 66 -6.43 -20.74 -14.19
CA LEU A 66 -7.15 -20.59 -15.46
C LEU A 66 -7.61 -21.96 -15.97
N GLY A 67 -8.73 -22.43 -15.45
CA GLY A 67 -9.37 -23.69 -15.80
C GLY A 67 -10.66 -23.40 -16.54
N VAL A 68 -10.57 -23.01 -17.82
CA VAL A 68 -11.57 -23.19 -18.90
C VAL A 68 -13.01 -22.63 -18.68
N LEU A 69 -13.39 -22.14 -17.50
CA LEU A 69 -14.72 -21.59 -17.20
C LEU A 69 -14.81 -20.06 -17.30
N GLY A 70 -13.74 -19.39 -17.75
CA GLY A 70 -13.66 -17.92 -17.84
C GLY A 70 -14.53 -17.25 -18.90
N ILE A 71 -15.23 -18.00 -19.76
CA ILE A 71 -16.07 -17.42 -20.82
C ILE A 71 -17.54 -17.27 -20.41
N ALA A 72 -18.02 -17.99 -19.40
CA ALA A 72 -19.44 -17.95 -19.00
C ALA A 72 -19.73 -17.07 -17.75
N ALA A 73 -18.77 -16.94 -16.82
CA ALA A 73 -19.01 -16.26 -15.55
C ALA A 73 -18.82 -14.73 -15.58
N SER A 74 -18.18 -14.18 -16.62
CA SER A 74 -17.91 -12.73 -16.72
C SER A 74 -19.13 -11.89 -17.12
N VAL A 75 -20.20 -12.51 -17.62
CA VAL A 75 -21.41 -11.78 -18.06
C VAL A 75 -22.44 -11.60 -16.93
N THR A 76 -22.40 -12.40 -15.87
CA THR A 76 -23.39 -12.33 -14.77
C THR A 76 -22.90 -11.59 -13.52
N ARG A 77 -21.60 -11.28 -13.39
CA ARG A 77 -21.02 -10.64 -12.19
C ARG A 77 -21.01 -9.11 -12.20
N SER A 78 -21.72 -8.47 -13.13
CA SER A 78 -21.75 -7.02 -13.27
C SER A 78 -22.95 -6.34 -12.60
N VAL A 79 -23.79 -7.06 -11.84
CA VAL A 79 -25.08 -6.52 -11.35
C VAL A 79 -25.23 -6.47 -9.82
N SER A 80 -24.37 -7.13 -9.03
CA SER A 80 -24.63 -7.29 -7.58
C SER A 80 -23.74 -6.51 -6.60
N HIS A 81 -22.67 -5.83 -7.02
CA HIS A 81 -21.91 -4.93 -6.13
C HIS A 81 -22.22 -3.46 -6.41
N GLY A 82 -23.49 -3.11 -6.25
CA GLY A 82 -23.93 -1.72 -6.08
C GLY A 82 -23.83 -1.32 -4.61
N VAL A 83 -23.28 -0.11 -4.36
CA VAL A 83 -23.24 0.59 -3.06
C VAL A 83 -22.18 0.01 -2.11
N VAL A 84 -20.90 0.43 -2.12
CA VAL A 84 -20.41 1.73 -1.65
C VAL A 84 -19.16 2.11 -2.45
N ARG A 85 -19.36 2.81 -3.57
CA ARG A 85 -18.26 3.55 -4.21
C ARG A 85 -18.15 4.86 -3.46
N THR A 86 -17.30 4.90 -2.43
CA THR A 86 -16.94 6.15 -1.77
C THR A 86 -16.35 7.06 -2.85
N ALA A 87 -17.14 8.05 -3.25
CA ALA A 87 -16.70 9.17 -4.05
C ALA A 87 -15.65 9.94 -3.24
N MET A 88 -14.41 9.47 -3.23
CA MET A 88 -13.26 10.33 -3.01
C MET A 88 -13.22 11.24 -4.25
N LEU A 89 -13.73 12.44 -4.04
CA LEU A 89 -13.76 13.54 -5.00
C LEU A 89 -12.45 13.60 -5.79
N PRO A 90 -12.48 13.77 -7.12
CA PRO A 90 -11.32 14.30 -7.80
C PRO A 90 -11.07 15.67 -7.19
N VAL A 91 -9.96 15.84 -6.47
CA VAL A 91 -9.44 17.16 -6.14
C VAL A 91 -8.88 17.75 -7.44
N THR A 92 -9.78 18.02 -8.37
CA THR A 92 -9.56 18.97 -9.46
C THR A 92 -9.63 20.36 -8.86
N VAL A 93 -8.53 20.82 -8.27
CA VAL A 93 -8.22 22.25 -8.39
C VAL A 93 -7.48 22.42 -9.70
N ALA A 94 -8.31 22.66 -10.72
CA ALA A 94 -7.89 23.20 -11.99
C ALA A 94 -7.05 24.46 -11.76
N SER A 95 -5.75 24.33 -11.99
CA SER A 95 -4.91 25.46 -12.36
C SER A 95 -4.16 25.06 -13.62
N LYS A 96 -4.93 24.97 -14.71
CA LYS A 96 -4.38 25.15 -16.06
C LYS A 96 -3.84 26.58 -16.12
N VAL A 97 -2.59 26.76 -15.71
CA VAL A 97 -1.74 27.77 -16.33
C VAL A 97 -0.99 27.03 -17.42
N VAL A 98 -1.52 27.12 -18.63
CA VAL A 98 -0.77 26.86 -19.84
C VAL A 98 0.44 27.79 -19.81
N ARG A 99 1.61 27.26 -19.43
CA ARG A 99 2.87 27.96 -19.58
C ARG A 99 3.82 27.09 -20.40
N GLY A 100 3.76 27.31 -21.71
CA GLY A 100 4.87 27.14 -22.63
C GLY A 100 5.27 25.71 -22.94
N VAL A 101 4.64 25.14 -23.98
CA VAL A 101 5.36 24.28 -24.93
C VAL A 101 6.28 25.20 -25.73
N LEU A 102 7.38 25.63 -25.10
CA LEU A 102 8.53 26.17 -25.82
C LEU A 102 9.47 24.97 -26.06
N PRO A 103 9.86 24.69 -27.31
CA PRO A 103 10.97 23.80 -27.60
C PRO A 103 12.25 24.50 -27.12
N GLY A 104 12.56 24.32 -25.84
CA GLY A 104 13.68 24.94 -25.15
C GLY A 104 13.61 24.49 -23.70
N GLY A 105 14.39 23.47 -23.36
CA GLY A 105 14.35 22.76 -22.09
C GLY A 105 14.61 23.66 -20.89
N GLY A 106 13.54 24.24 -20.35
CA GLY A 106 13.56 24.87 -19.04
C GLY A 106 13.56 23.79 -17.96
N LEU A 107 14.50 23.90 -17.02
CA LEU A 107 14.48 23.18 -15.75
C LEU A 107 13.05 23.14 -15.19
N ALA A 108 12.58 21.95 -14.80
CA ALA A 108 11.24 21.78 -14.24
C ALA A 108 10.99 22.83 -13.15
N ASN A 109 9.95 23.64 -13.32
CA ASN A 109 9.58 24.69 -12.37
C ASN A 109 9.48 24.08 -10.95
N PRO A 110 10.08 24.67 -9.90
CA PRO A 110 9.98 24.14 -8.54
C PRO A 110 8.54 23.80 -8.11
N ARG A 111 7.55 24.56 -8.57
CA ARG A 111 6.12 24.26 -8.30
C ARG A 111 5.63 22.99 -8.99
N GLN A 112 6.14 22.69 -10.17
CA GLN A 112 5.82 21.45 -10.87
C GLN A 112 6.46 20.25 -10.17
N GLN A 113 7.71 20.37 -9.72
CA GLN A 113 8.38 19.32 -8.97
C GLN A 113 7.64 19.02 -7.65
N LEU A 114 7.17 20.06 -6.95
CA LEU A 114 6.33 19.87 -5.76
C LEU A 114 5.05 19.11 -6.08
N ARG A 115 4.32 19.48 -7.14
CA ARG A 115 3.11 18.77 -7.57
C ARG A 115 3.38 17.32 -7.94
N ASN A 116 4.53 17.04 -8.57
CA ASN A 116 4.91 15.68 -8.89
C ASN A 116 5.13 14.85 -7.62
N ALA A 117 5.88 15.37 -6.65
CA ALA A 117 6.07 14.70 -5.35
C ALA A 117 4.74 14.49 -4.58
N GLU A 118 3.78 15.42 -4.69
CA GLU A 118 2.44 15.25 -4.13
C GLU A 118 1.67 14.09 -4.79
N ASP A 119 1.69 14.01 -6.12
CA ASP A 119 1.04 12.95 -6.89
C ASP A 119 1.69 11.57 -6.61
N GLU A 120 3.02 11.52 -6.50
CA GLU A 120 3.80 10.35 -6.11
C GLU A 120 3.37 9.83 -4.71
N TYR A 121 3.31 10.73 -3.73
CA TYR A 121 2.88 10.40 -2.37
C TYR A 121 1.42 9.89 -2.36
N ALA A 122 0.53 10.54 -3.12
CA ALA A 122 -0.86 10.13 -3.21
C ALA A 122 -1.03 8.72 -3.82
N ALA A 123 -0.22 8.39 -4.84
CA ALA A 123 -0.21 7.05 -5.43
C ALA A 123 0.30 6.00 -4.42
N ALA A 124 1.41 6.27 -3.72
CA ALA A 124 1.97 5.38 -2.70
C ALA A 124 1.00 5.17 -1.52
N ALA A 125 0.35 6.23 -1.04
CA ALA A 125 -0.65 6.15 0.02
C ALA A 125 -1.84 5.24 -0.37
N ARG A 126 -2.23 5.26 -1.65
CA ARG A 126 -3.28 4.37 -2.16
C ARG A 126 -2.83 2.91 -2.20
N ALA A 127 -1.60 2.64 -2.62
CA ALA A 127 -1.00 1.30 -2.59
C ALA A 127 -0.97 0.74 -1.16
N LEU A 128 -0.50 1.56 -0.20
CA LEU A 128 -0.49 1.22 1.22
C LEU A 128 -1.89 0.86 1.75
N ALA A 129 -2.89 1.66 1.40
CA ALA A 129 -4.28 1.42 1.81
C ALA A 129 -4.84 0.11 1.21
N ALA A 130 -4.54 -0.17 -0.06
CA ALA A 130 -4.94 -1.43 -0.71
C ALA A 130 -4.27 -2.64 -0.06
N CYS A 131 -2.97 -2.56 0.25
CA CYS A 131 -2.25 -3.62 0.98
C CYS A 131 -2.89 -3.92 2.33
N ARG A 132 -3.19 -2.88 3.13
CA ARG A 132 -3.85 -3.04 4.45
C ARG A 132 -5.23 -3.71 4.33
N ALA A 133 -6.03 -3.28 3.36
CA ALA A 133 -7.35 -3.87 3.12
C ALA A 133 -7.25 -5.34 2.70
N GLY A 134 -6.35 -5.66 1.77
CA GLY A 134 -6.14 -7.02 1.31
C GLY A 134 -5.52 -7.93 2.38
N GLU A 135 -4.59 -7.43 3.20
CA GLU A 135 -3.99 -8.16 4.34
C GLU A 135 -5.09 -8.58 5.33
N ALA A 136 -5.95 -7.63 5.73
CA ALA A 136 -7.06 -7.92 6.65
C ALA A 136 -8.06 -8.93 6.07
N LEU A 137 -8.36 -8.88 4.77
CA LEU A 137 -9.20 -9.87 4.09
C LEU A 137 -8.53 -11.24 4.03
N ALA A 138 -7.23 -11.29 3.70
CA ALA A 138 -6.46 -12.53 3.67
C ALA A 138 -6.43 -13.23 5.04
N GLU A 139 -6.25 -12.46 6.12
CA GLU A 139 -6.36 -12.95 7.49
C GLU A 139 -7.76 -13.51 7.79
N GLN A 140 -8.82 -12.81 7.36
CA GLN A 140 -10.20 -13.22 7.61
C GLN A 140 -10.56 -14.56 6.94
N VAL A 141 -9.89 -14.89 5.83
CA VAL A 141 -10.12 -16.13 5.07
C VAL A 141 -9.06 -17.20 5.33
N ASP A 142 -8.24 -17.01 6.38
CA ASP A 142 -7.15 -17.88 6.80
C ASP A 142 -6.09 -18.16 5.70
N ASP A 143 -5.91 -17.22 4.77
CA ASP A 143 -4.88 -17.30 3.72
C ASP A 143 -3.59 -16.59 4.15
N GLN A 144 -2.87 -17.24 5.07
CA GLN A 144 -1.64 -16.70 5.65
C GLN A 144 -0.59 -16.31 4.60
N ARG A 145 -0.49 -17.05 3.49
CA ARG A 145 0.49 -16.73 2.44
C ARG A 145 0.18 -15.41 1.74
N THR A 146 -1.10 -15.12 1.52
CA THR A 146 -1.50 -13.82 0.95
C THR A 146 -1.33 -12.72 1.98
N ALA A 147 -1.69 -12.96 3.24
CA ALA A 147 -1.48 -12.00 4.33
C ALA A 147 0.00 -11.62 4.48
N ASP A 148 0.91 -12.61 4.50
CA ASP A 148 2.35 -12.38 4.61
C ASP A 148 2.90 -11.55 3.42
N LEU A 149 2.45 -11.84 2.20
CA LEU A 149 2.82 -11.08 1.00
C LEU A 149 2.36 -9.63 1.10
N LEU A 150 1.09 -9.40 1.43
CA LEU A 150 0.52 -8.06 1.50
C LEU A 150 1.10 -7.27 2.69
N GLY A 151 1.38 -7.93 3.81
CA GLY A 151 2.09 -7.32 4.94
C GLY A 151 3.54 -6.97 4.61
N PHE A 152 4.23 -7.74 3.76
CA PHE A 152 5.55 -7.37 3.23
C PHE A 152 5.47 -6.12 2.35
N LEU A 153 4.56 -6.07 1.37
CA LEU A 153 4.37 -4.92 0.50
C LEU A 153 3.97 -3.67 1.30
N ARG A 154 3.07 -3.82 2.27
CA ARG A 154 2.69 -2.75 3.21
C ARG A 154 3.89 -2.09 3.88
N ARG A 155 4.87 -2.89 4.34
CA ARG A 155 6.08 -2.36 4.98
C ARG A 155 6.99 -1.63 3.99
N GLN A 156 7.07 -2.11 2.75
CA GLN A 156 7.79 -1.39 1.68
C GLN A 156 7.12 -0.06 1.36
N ASP A 157 5.79 -0.03 1.24
CA ASP A 157 5.02 1.20 1.02
C ASP A 157 5.19 2.20 2.18
N GLU A 158 5.26 1.72 3.42
CA GLU A 158 5.54 2.56 4.60
C GLU A 158 6.93 3.22 4.51
N GLN A 159 7.96 2.47 4.12
CA GLN A 159 9.31 3.01 3.90
C GLN A 159 9.36 4.00 2.73
N LEU A 160 8.68 3.67 1.63
CA LEU A 160 8.56 4.56 0.47
C LEU A 160 7.91 5.90 0.85
N MET A 161 6.85 5.87 1.67
CA MET A 161 6.18 7.07 2.13
C MET A 161 7.12 7.99 2.94
N GLU A 162 7.98 7.41 3.79
CA GLU A 162 9.01 8.17 4.53
C GLU A 162 10.02 8.84 3.59
N GLU A 163 10.51 8.12 2.56
CA GLU A 163 11.41 8.71 1.55
C GLU A 163 10.75 9.85 0.74
N LEU A 164 9.46 9.69 0.40
CA LEU A 164 8.70 10.69 -0.33
C LEU A 164 8.40 11.93 0.54
N GLU A 165 8.19 11.79 1.85
CA GLU A 165 7.98 12.92 2.77
C GLU A 165 9.20 13.85 2.80
N ASP A 166 10.40 13.29 2.86
CA ASP A 166 11.64 14.06 2.83
C ASP A 166 11.82 14.80 1.50
N SER A 167 11.51 14.12 0.39
CA SER A 167 11.54 14.70 -0.96
C SER A 167 10.52 15.84 -1.09
N LEU A 168 9.29 15.63 -0.64
CA LEU A 168 8.23 16.62 -0.65
C LEU A 168 8.60 17.86 0.18
N ALA A 169 9.15 17.66 1.38
CA ALA A 169 9.64 18.74 2.22
C ALA A 169 10.82 19.50 1.56
N GLY A 170 11.66 18.81 0.79
CA GLY A 170 12.71 19.42 -0.04
C GLY A 170 12.14 20.33 -1.13
N HIS A 171 11.20 19.83 -1.93
CA HIS A 171 10.56 20.58 -3.00
C HIS A 171 9.76 21.79 -2.49
N ALA A 172 9.04 21.64 -1.37
CA ALA A 172 8.32 22.75 -0.73
C ALA A 172 9.26 23.90 -0.32
N ARG A 173 10.43 23.57 0.25
CA ARG A 173 11.47 24.55 0.58
C ARG A 173 12.02 25.24 -0.67
N ALA A 174 12.26 24.50 -1.74
CA ALA A 174 12.72 25.07 -3.01
C ALA A 174 11.70 26.06 -3.60
N VAL A 175 10.41 25.73 -3.56
CA VAL A 175 9.33 26.64 -3.96
C VAL A 175 9.35 27.92 -3.12
N ALA A 176 9.45 27.80 -1.79
CA ALA A 176 9.49 28.96 -0.89
C ALA A 176 10.71 29.85 -1.16
N ALA A 177 11.89 29.26 -1.36
CA ALA A 177 13.10 30.00 -1.69
C ALA A 177 12.97 30.76 -3.03
N SER A 178 12.36 30.13 -4.05
CA SER A 178 12.13 30.77 -5.34
C SER A 178 11.11 31.91 -5.29
N ALA A 179 10.17 31.89 -4.34
CA ALA A 179 9.20 32.97 -4.16
C ALA A 179 9.88 34.21 -3.52
N ASN A 180 10.82 33.98 -2.61
CA ASN A 180 11.54 35.04 -1.91
C ASN A 180 12.55 35.80 -2.79
N SER A 181 13.01 35.22 -3.90
CA SER A 181 13.95 35.90 -4.82
C SER A 181 13.30 36.99 -5.69
N PHE A 182 11.97 37.14 -5.66
CA PHE A 182 11.23 38.16 -6.42
C PHE A 182 10.67 39.30 -5.56
N GLY A 183 11.02 39.37 -4.27
CA GLY A 183 10.60 40.45 -3.36
C GLY A 183 11.62 41.59 -3.27
N PRO A 184 11.19 42.88 -3.29
CA PRO A 184 12.06 44.00 -2.97
C PRO A 184 12.67 43.83 -1.58
N ARG A 185 13.99 43.96 -1.52
CA ARG A 185 14.80 43.91 -0.32
C ARG A 185 14.44 45.06 0.62
N GLU A 186 13.65 44.81 1.66
CA GLU A 186 13.59 45.67 2.84
C GLU A 186 13.22 44.86 4.10
N GLY A 187 14.27 44.63 4.91
CA GLY A 187 14.30 44.18 6.31
C GLY A 187 13.10 43.44 6.94
N GLY A 188 13.30 42.16 7.29
CA GLY A 188 12.55 41.56 8.39
C GLY A 188 12.30 40.04 8.29
N ASN A 189 13.04 39.28 9.12
CA ASN A 189 12.73 37.95 9.64
C ASN A 189 12.55 36.75 8.70
N GLY A 190 13.62 35.95 8.63
CA GLY A 190 13.64 34.58 8.11
C GLY A 190 12.92 33.56 8.99
N GLY A 191 11.57 33.58 8.97
CA GLY A 191 10.74 32.61 9.71
C GLY A 191 9.75 31.78 8.87
N LEU A 192 9.47 32.18 7.63
CA LEU A 192 8.36 31.60 6.85
C LEU A 192 8.63 30.19 6.27
N GLY A 193 9.89 29.87 5.95
CA GLY A 193 10.24 28.57 5.38
C GLY A 193 10.05 27.39 6.35
N GLY A 194 10.39 27.58 7.63
CA GLY A 194 10.26 26.53 8.65
C GLY A 194 8.80 26.27 9.07
N ALA A 195 7.98 27.31 9.15
CA ALA A 195 6.57 27.19 9.54
C ALA A 195 5.74 26.41 8.50
N ALA A 196 6.04 26.58 7.21
CA ALA A 196 5.40 25.82 6.14
C ALA A 196 5.71 24.31 6.24
N THR A 197 6.97 23.94 6.47
CA THR A 197 7.37 22.54 6.65
C THR A 197 6.67 21.89 7.85
N GLN A 198 6.58 22.62 8.96
CA GLN A 198 5.96 22.11 10.19
C GLN A 198 4.44 21.91 10.01
N THR A 199 3.79 22.81 9.26
CA THR A 199 2.36 22.70 8.92
C THR A 199 2.10 21.48 8.03
N ILE A 200 2.93 21.27 7.00
CA ILE A 200 2.80 20.15 6.08
C ILE A 200 2.96 18.82 6.83
N ARG A 201 4.01 18.67 7.65
CA ARG A 201 4.21 17.47 8.48
C ARG A 201 3.03 17.20 9.40
N HIS A 202 2.51 18.22 10.08
CA HIS A 202 1.34 18.05 10.95
C HIS A 202 0.08 17.61 10.17
N VAL A 203 -0.10 18.06 8.93
CA VAL A 203 -1.21 17.61 8.08
C VAL A 203 -1.04 16.14 7.69
N PHE A 204 0.19 15.72 7.33
CA PHE A 204 0.50 14.32 7.03
C PHE A 204 0.30 13.40 8.24
N ASP A 205 0.82 13.79 9.41
CA ASP A 205 0.62 13.05 10.66
C ASP A 205 -0.87 12.86 10.96
N ARG A 206 -1.69 13.88 10.69
CA ARG A 206 -3.15 13.79 10.86
C ARG A 206 -3.79 12.86 9.84
N ALA A 207 -3.39 12.91 8.58
CA ALA A 207 -3.90 12.03 7.53
C ALA A 207 -3.56 10.55 7.83
N ARG A 208 -2.31 10.28 8.24
CA ARG A 208 -1.84 8.96 8.68
C ARG A 208 -2.67 8.43 9.85
N ASN A 209 -2.88 9.26 10.88
CA ASN A 209 -3.73 8.91 12.03
C ASN A 209 -5.19 8.59 11.65
N VAL A 210 -5.76 9.30 10.67
CA VAL A 210 -7.15 9.04 10.21
C VAL A 210 -7.22 7.73 9.43
N ALA A 211 -6.24 7.45 8.57
CA ALA A 211 -6.14 6.19 7.85
C ALA A 211 -5.98 4.99 8.82
N GLU A 212 -5.17 5.14 9.87
CA GLU A 212 -4.98 4.12 10.91
C GLU A 212 -6.26 3.84 11.71
N ARG A 213 -7.06 4.88 12.02
CA ARG A 213 -8.31 4.72 12.78
C ARG A 213 -9.51 4.27 11.94
N GLY A 214 -9.52 4.54 10.64
CA GLY A 214 -10.61 4.19 9.74
C GLY A 214 -10.84 2.69 9.63
N ILE A 215 -9.76 1.90 9.63
CA ILE A 215 -9.80 0.44 9.46
C ILE A 215 -10.32 -0.25 10.73
N GLY A 216 -10.01 0.28 11.91
CA GLY A 216 -10.49 -0.29 13.19
C GLY A 216 -12.00 -0.14 13.43
N ARG A 217 -12.65 0.86 12.85
CA ARG A 217 -14.11 1.09 13.04
C ARG A 217 -15.01 0.20 12.20
N ALA A 218 -14.54 -0.29 11.05
CA ALA A 218 -15.31 -1.23 10.23
C ALA A 218 -15.48 -2.59 10.93
N ARG A 219 -14.55 -2.96 11.81
CA ARG A 219 -14.55 -4.24 12.54
C ARG A 219 -15.51 -4.28 13.74
N GLY A 220 -15.91 -3.11 14.28
CA GLY A 220 -16.76 -3.02 15.48
C GLY A 220 -18.26 -2.88 15.21
N ALA A 221 -18.70 -2.80 13.95
CA ALA A 221 -20.11 -2.62 13.60
C ALA A 221 -20.88 -3.94 13.40
N ASP A 222 -20.18 -5.08 13.32
CA ASP A 222 -20.79 -6.40 13.07
C ASP A 222 -20.95 -7.27 14.34
N GLU A 223 -20.36 -6.86 15.48
CA GLU A 223 -20.53 -7.55 16.77
C GLU A 223 -21.73 -7.03 17.59
N GLY A 224 -22.56 -6.14 17.02
CA GLY A 224 -23.59 -5.39 17.74
C GLY A 224 -25.04 -5.91 17.66
N VAL A 225 -25.32 -7.07 17.07
CA VAL A 225 -26.70 -7.59 16.95
C VAL A 225 -26.76 -9.09 17.24
N GLY A 226 -26.52 -9.48 18.48
CA GLY A 226 -26.54 -10.90 18.82
C GLY A 226 -26.44 -11.26 20.30
N ALA A 227 -26.99 -10.46 21.22
CA ALA A 227 -27.00 -10.84 22.63
C ALA A 227 -28.27 -10.37 23.35
N GLY A 228 -29.40 -10.98 22.97
CA GLY A 228 -30.65 -10.85 23.69
C GLY A 228 -31.36 -12.19 23.71
N ASN A 229 -31.28 -12.87 24.86
CA ASN A 229 -32.22 -13.91 25.31
C ASN A 229 -31.88 -15.38 24.99
N ALA A 230 -31.09 -16.03 25.87
CA ALA A 230 -31.31 -17.44 26.17
C ALA A 230 -30.72 -17.87 27.54
N ARG A 231 -31.65 -18.07 28.47
CA ARG A 231 -31.74 -19.19 29.43
C ARG A 231 -30.63 -19.45 30.44
N ALA A 232 -31.05 -19.20 31.67
CA ALA A 232 -30.63 -19.83 32.90
C ALA A 232 -30.56 -21.38 32.88
N ARG A 233 -29.65 -21.88 33.74
CA ARG A 233 -29.55 -23.18 34.47
C ARG A 233 -28.34 -24.05 34.08
N PRO A 234 -27.86 -24.95 34.96
CA PRO A 234 -27.42 -24.73 36.34
C PRO A 234 -26.08 -25.47 36.64
N HIS A 235 -25.64 -25.37 37.89
CA HIS A 235 -24.49 -26.02 38.53
C HIS A 235 -24.21 -27.51 38.23
N GLY A 236 -22.91 -27.83 38.22
CA GLY A 236 -22.31 -29.11 38.66
C GLY A 236 -21.38 -29.73 37.61
N ARG A 237 -20.30 -30.47 37.90
CA ARG A 237 -19.53 -30.83 39.10
C ARG A 237 -18.43 -31.80 38.59
N GLY A 238 -17.19 -31.66 39.06
CA GLY A 238 -16.12 -32.68 38.95
C GLY A 238 -15.33 -32.64 37.63
N GLY A 239 -14.01 -32.83 37.59
CA GLY A 239 -13.00 -33.22 38.58
C GLY A 239 -11.64 -33.32 37.85
N PRO A 240 -10.51 -33.39 38.58
CA PRO A 240 -9.16 -33.32 37.99
C PRO A 240 -8.67 -34.70 37.54
N GLY A 241 -8.18 -34.80 36.31
CA GLY A 241 -7.58 -35.99 35.74
C GLY A 241 -6.13 -35.75 35.36
N SER A 242 -5.24 -36.08 36.28
CA SER A 242 -3.79 -36.21 36.11
C SER A 242 -3.42 -37.46 35.29
N GLY A 243 -2.49 -37.31 34.33
CA GLY A 243 -1.74 -38.41 33.70
C GLY A 243 -0.54 -37.80 32.95
N GLN A 244 0.70 -37.89 33.46
CA GLN A 244 1.62 -39.03 33.37
C GLN A 244 2.07 -39.25 31.91
N ALA A 245 3.21 -38.68 31.50
CA ALA A 245 4.56 -39.25 31.54
C ALA A 245 4.85 -40.27 30.41
N GLY A 246 6.02 -40.10 29.77
CA GLY A 246 6.59 -40.95 28.72
C GLY A 246 6.99 -40.08 27.52
N GLY A 247 8.24 -39.94 27.11
CA GLY A 247 9.38 -40.85 27.19
C GLY A 247 9.75 -41.27 25.77
N GLY A 248 11.01 -41.07 25.37
CA GLY A 248 11.63 -41.89 24.32
C GLY A 248 12.00 -41.22 23.00
N SER A 249 13.32 -41.05 22.84
CA SER A 249 14.12 -41.60 21.74
C SER A 249 13.93 -41.16 20.28
N ALA A 250 15.03 -40.56 19.81
CA ALA A 250 15.93 -41.09 18.78
C ALA A 250 15.49 -41.13 17.30
N HIS A 251 16.40 -40.58 16.50
CA HIS A 251 16.77 -40.99 15.14
C HIS A 251 15.68 -41.11 14.09
N SER A 252 15.67 -40.17 13.15
CA SER A 252 15.63 -40.57 11.74
C SER A 252 16.39 -39.59 10.85
N ARG A 253 17.58 -40.05 10.44
CA ARG A 253 18.34 -39.54 9.30
C ARG A 253 17.66 -40.11 8.06
N VAL A 254 16.90 -39.30 7.33
CA VAL A 254 16.43 -39.63 5.98
C VAL A 254 17.06 -38.65 5.01
N GLN A 255 18.05 -39.16 4.28
CA GLN A 255 18.44 -38.63 2.99
C GLN A 255 17.29 -38.90 2.02
N ALA A 256 16.73 -37.84 1.44
CA ALA A 256 15.89 -37.94 0.25
C ALA A 256 16.34 -36.87 -0.73
N THR A 257 17.17 -37.29 -1.67
CA THR A 257 17.35 -36.66 -2.97
C THR A 257 15.99 -36.53 -3.67
N GLN A 258 15.48 -35.30 -3.83
CA GLN A 258 14.49 -34.99 -4.86
C GLN A 258 14.84 -33.66 -5.52
N HIS A 259 15.36 -33.82 -6.73
CA HIS A 259 15.42 -32.84 -7.80
C HIS A 259 13.99 -32.53 -8.26
N GLY A 260 13.58 -31.26 -8.27
CA GLY A 260 12.31 -30.80 -8.83
C GLY A 260 12.12 -29.28 -8.67
N PRO A 261 11.57 -28.55 -9.67
CA PRO A 261 11.97 -27.18 -9.98
C PRO A 261 11.08 -26.08 -9.35
N ASP A 262 11.59 -24.85 -9.35
CA ASP A 262 10.88 -23.56 -9.23
C ASP A 262 10.16 -23.23 -7.91
N ARG A 263 10.92 -23.03 -6.81
CA ARG A 263 10.39 -22.48 -5.55
C ARG A 263 11.02 -21.18 -5.02
N GLU A 264 11.93 -20.54 -5.73
CA GLU A 264 12.83 -19.54 -5.10
C GLU A 264 12.66 -18.08 -5.54
N GLY A 265 11.57 -17.71 -6.21
CA GLY A 265 11.42 -16.34 -6.74
C GLY A 265 11.06 -15.24 -5.74
N CYS A 266 10.42 -15.56 -4.60
CA CYS A 266 9.90 -14.53 -3.68
C CYS A 266 10.34 -14.67 -2.22
N ALA A 267 10.85 -15.84 -1.81
CA ALA A 267 11.26 -16.10 -0.43
C ALA A 267 12.71 -15.68 -0.11
N HIS A 268 13.48 -15.29 -1.13
CA HIS A 268 14.88 -14.85 -1.01
C HIS A 268 15.06 -13.40 -1.45
N LEU A 269 14.20 -12.49 -0.98
CA LEU A 269 14.57 -11.07 -1.01
C LEU A 269 15.56 -10.84 0.14
N PRO A 270 16.77 -10.33 -0.15
CA PRO A 270 17.76 -10.07 0.89
C PRO A 270 17.20 -9.07 1.90
N VAL A 271 17.29 -9.43 3.18
CA VAL A 271 17.12 -8.51 4.30
C VAL A 271 18.28 -7.54 4.24
N TRP A 272 18.07 -6.33 3.70
CA TRP A 272 19.06 -5.27 3.75
C TRP A 272 19.04 -4.67 5.17
N THR A 273 20.10 -4.95 5.94
CA THR A 273 20.46 -4.23 7.17
C THR A 273 21.43 -3.11 6.86
#